data_AF-A0AB35KDG1-F1
#
_entry.id   AF-A0AB35KDG1-F1
#
_cell.length_a   1.000
_cell.length_b   1.000
_cell.length_c   1.000
_cell.angle_alpha   90.00
_cell.angle_beta   90.00
_cell.angle_gamma   90.00
#
_symmetry.space_group_name_H-M   'P 1'
#
loop_
_entity.id
_entity.type
_entity.pdbx_description
1 polymer ?
#
loop_
_entity_poly.entity_id
_entity_poly.type
_entity_poly.pdbx_seq_one_letter_code
_entity_poly.pdbx_strand_id
1 'polypeptide(L)'
;MDTRTLTEYSGLIGIIGGGFTSVTNLALWHRITSASNNSPSTEASVQTVEFMAQRHAPLLVGIGIINITVVIFLLVMGVLSLKKYNALENVHKSPSIIFIVASGLFFIPFIGKLISGILAIIGGVLFLSNLNRLE
;
A
#
# COMPACT_ATOMS: atom_id res chain seq x y z
N MET A 1 -11.98 19.31 -9.11
CA MET A 1 -12.52 17.96 -8.83
C MET A 1 -13.59 18.09 -7.77
N ASP A 2 -14.75 17.48 -7.98
CA ASP A 2 -15.87 17.53 -7.03
C ASP A 2 -15.57 16.68 -5.77
N THR A 3 -16.28 16.91 -4.66
CA THR A 3 -16.08 16.19 -3.39
C THR A 3 -16.50 14.75 -3.52
N ARG A 4 -17.63 14.46 -4.20
CA ARG A 4 -18.09 13.10 -4.47
C ARG A 4 -17.04 12.29 -5.24
N THR A 5 -16.54 12.84 -6.34
CA THR A 5 -15.51 12.22 -7.17
C THR A 5 -14.23 11.95 -6.35
N LEU A 6 -13.80 12.90 -5.52
CA LEU A 6 -12.63 12.69 -4.65
C LEU A 6 -12.84 11.53 -3.68
N THR A 7 -14.02 11.42 -3.08
CA THR A 7 -14.37 10.34 -2.16
C THR A 7 -14.37 8.97 -2.85
N GLU A 8 -14.97 8.86 -4.04
CA GLU A 8 -15.01 7.63 -4.84
C GLU A 8 -13.61 7.15 -5.22
N TYR A 9 -12.80 8.03 -5.82
CA TYR A 9 -11.44 7.68 -6.22
C TYR A 9 -10.54 7.37 -5.03
N SER A 10 -10.68 8.10 -3.91
CA SER A 10 -9.93 7.79 -2.68
C SER A 10 -10.29 6.41 -2.15
N GLY A 11 -11.58 6.07 -2.15
CA GLY A 11 -12.07 4.76 -1.74
C GLY A 11 -11.49 3.62 -2.59
N LEU A 12 -11.59 3.74 -3.91
CA LEU A 12 -11.06 2.76 -4.86
C LEU A 12 -9.55 2.60 -4.76
N ILE A 13 -8.80 3.71 -4.69
CA ILE A 13 -7.33 3.69 -4.55
C ILE A 13 -6.92 3.04 -3.22
N GLY A 14 -7.66 3.29 -2.13
CA GLY A 14 -7.44 2.65 -0.84
C GLY A 14 -7.55 1.13 -0.91
N ILE A 15 -8.62 0.62 -1.52
CA ILE A 15 -8.89 -0.82 -1.60
C ILE A 15 -7.91 -1.50 -2.56
N ILE A 16 -7.77 -1.00 -3.79
CA ILE A 16 -6.93 -1.62 -4.82
C ILE A 16 -5.45 -1.46 -4.46
N GLY A 17 -5.04 -0.25 -4.09
CA GLY A 17 -3.66 0.06 -3.71
C GLY A 17 -3.25 -0.63 -2.41
N GLY A 18 -4.12 -0.61 -1.40
CA GLY A 18 -3.90 -1.31 -0.13
C GLY A 18 -3.85 -2.83 -0.29
N GLY A 19 -4.73 -3.39 -1.14
CA GLY A 19 -4.72 -4.81 -1.50
C GLY A 19 -3.42 -5.22 -2.20
N PHE A 20 -3.01 -4.48 -3.24
CA PHE A 20 -1.75 -4.73 -3.93
C PHE A 20 -0.55 -4.66 -2.97
N THR A 21 -0.50 -3.63 -2.13
CA THR A 21 0.58 -3.43 -1.14
C THR A 21 0.64 -4.59 -0.14
N SER A 22 -0.52 -5.05 0.34
CA SER A 22 -0.58 -6.17 1.30
C SER A 22 -0.11 -7.48 0.68
N VAL A 23 -0.64 -7.83 -0.50
CA VAL A 23 -0.33 -9.10 -1.19
C VAL A 23 1.14 -9.15 -1.61
N THR A 24 1.66 -8.05 -2.17
CA THR A 24 3.05 -8.02 -2.62
C THR A 24 4.03 -8.13 -1.46
N ASN A 25 3.81 -7.42 -0.35
CA ASN A 25 4.67 -7.52 0.82
C ASN A 25 4.60 -8.89 1.50
N LEU A 26 3.42 -9.52 1.54
CA LEU A 26 3.27 -10.88 2.06
C LEU A 26 4.01 -11.91 1.19
N ALA A 27 3.88 -11.81 -0.13
CA ALA A 27 4.61 -12.66 -1.06
C ALA A 27 6.13 -12.46 -0.94
N LEU A 28 6.57 -11.21 -0.71
CA LEU A 28 7.97 -10.90 -0.50
C LEU A 28 8.53 -11.53 0.77
N TRP A 29 7.78 -11.40 1.87
CA TRP A 29 8.13 -12.01 3.15
C TRP A 29 8.28 -13.52 3.04
N HIS A 30 7.34 -14.19 2.35
CA HIS A 30 7.38 -15.62 2.13
C HIS A 30 8.66 -16.03 1.38
N ARG A 31 9.00 -15.34 0.29
CA ARG A 31 10.20 -15.62 -0.51
C ARG A 31 11.49 -15.42 0.28
N ILE A 32 11.60 -14.33 1.05
CA ILE A 32 12.78 -14.05 1.87
C ILE A 32 12.95 -15.14 2.95
N THR A 33 11.86 -15.52 3.61
CA THR A 33 11.87 -16.56 4.65
C THR A 33 12.24 -17.93 4.07
N SER A 34 11.69 -18.29 2.89
CA SER A 34 12.05 -19.54 2.20
C SER A 34 13.50 -19.58 1.76
N ALA A 35 14.06 -18.46 1.30
CA ALA A 35 15.48 -18.38 0.95
C ALA A 35 16.39 -18.52 2.19
N SER A 36 16.00 -17.91 3.32
CA SER A 36 16.74 -18.01 4.57
C SER A 36 16.80 -19.44 5.13
N ASN A 37 15.72 -20.22 4.96
CA ASN A 37 15.63 -21.57 5.52
C ASN A 37 16.26 -22.67 4.64
N ASN A 38 16.56 -22.37 3.37
CA ASN A 38 17.01 -23.34 2.38
C ASN A 38 18.45 -23.08 1.88
N SER A 39 19.32 -22.49 2.72
CA SER A 39 20.69 -22.10 2.32
C SER A 39 21.44 -23.28 1.67
N PRO A 40 21.86 -23.14 0.39
CA PRO A 40 22.52 -24.23 -0.32
C PRO A 40 24.02 -24.27 0.03
N SER A 41 24.54 -25.47 0.30
CA SER A 41 25.89 -25.70 0.81
C SER A 41 26.94 -26.02 -0.27
N THR A 42 26.86 -25.48 -1.49
CA THR A 42 27.85 -25.83 -2.55
C THR A 42 28.08 -24.71 -3.57
N GLU A 43 29.32 -24.45 -3.95
CA GLU A 43 29.75 -23.37 -4.86
C GLU A 43 29.09 -23.39 -6.26
N ALA A 44 28.70 -24.57 -6.77
CA ALA A 44 27.91 -24.70 -8.01
C ALA A 44 26.47 -24.17 -7.88
N SER A 45 25.94 -24.08 -6.66
CA SER A 45 24.66 -23.43 -6.37
C SER A 45 24.75 -21.90 -6.37
N VAL A 46 25.95 -21.33 -6.14
CA VAL A 46 26.13 -19.87 -6.08
C VAL A 46 25.91 -19.23 -7.45
N GLN A 47 26.47 -19.82 -8.53
CA GLN A 47 26.25 -19.32 -9.90
C GLN A 47 24.79 -19.43 -10.37
N THR A 48 24.08 -20.49 -9.97
CA THR A 48 22.67 -20.66 -10.31
C THR A 48 21.76 -19.73 -9.49
N VAL A 49 22.11 -19.47 -8.23
CA VAL A 49 21.42 -18.49 -7.38
C VAL A 49 21.66 -17.07 -7.86
N GLU A 50 22.88 -16.70 -8.27
CA GLU A 50 23.19 -15.37 -8.83
C GLU A 50 22.42 -15.11 -10.12
N PHE A 51 22.40 -16.07 -11.05
CA PHE A 51 21.63 -15.95 -12.29
C PHE A 51 20.12 -15.85 -12.02
N MET A 52 19.61 -16.62 -11.06
CA MET A 52 18.21 -16.56 -10.65
C MET A 52 17.87 -15.25 -9.92
N ALA A 53 18.75 -14.73 -9.06
CA ALA A 53 18.60 -13.46 -8.36
C ALA A 53 18.57 -12.29 -9.36
N GLN A 54 19.46 -12.29 -10.35
CA GLN A 54 19.54 -11.26 -11.38
C GLN A 54 18.28 -11.26 -12.27
N ARG A 55 17.65 -12.41 -12.50
CA ARG A 55 16.37 -12.51 -13.21
C ARG A 55 15.18 -11.99 -12.40
N HIS A 56 15.21 -12.10 -11.07
CA HIS A 56 14.13 -11.63 -10.20
C HIS A 56 14.32 -10.19 -9.69
N ALA A 57 15.53 -9.63 -9.77
CA ALA A 57 15.83 -8.27 -9.37
C ALA A 57 14.96 -7.20 -10.09
N PRO A 58 14.70 -7.27 -11.42
CA PRO A 58 13.84 -6.30 -12.10
C PRO A 58 12.39 -6.35 -11.59
N LEU A 59 11.88 -7.55 -11.28
CA LEU A 59 10.55 -7.73 -10.71
C LEU A 59 10.47 -7.08 -9.33
N LEU A 60 11.50 -7.28 -8.50
CA LEU A 60 11.57 -6.74 -7.14
C LEU A 60 11.60 -5.21 -7.15
N VAL A 61 12.41 -4.63 -8.04
CA VAL A 61 12.49 -3.18 -8.25
C VAL A 61 11.15 -2.64 -8.78
N GLY A 62 10.55 -3.32 -9.76
CA GLY A 62 9.24 -2.94 -10.31
C GLY A 62 8.14 -2.91 -9.25
N ILE A 63 8.05 -3.96 -8.42
CA ILE A 63 7.10 -4.01 -7.29
C ILE A 63 7.38 -2.89 -6.29
N GLY A 64 8.66 -2.59 -6.01
CA GLY A 64 9.06 -1.49 -5.13
C GLY A 64 8.57 -0.13 -5.63
N ILE A 65 8.78 0.16 -6.92
CA ILE A 65 8.35 1.41 -7.56
C ILE A 65 6.81 1.55 -7.51
N ILE A 66 6.08 0.48 -7.83
CA ILE A 66 4.61 0.51 -7.80
C ILE A 66 4.11 0.76 -6.38
N ASN A 67 4.68 0.09 -5.37
CA ASN A 67 4.30 0.31 -3.97
C ASN A 67 4.55 1.77 -3.52
N ILE A 68 5.70 2.35 -3.85
CA ILE A 68 6.00 3.75 -3.54
C ILE A 68 4.99 4.67 -4.23
N THR A 69 4.65 4.39 -5.48
CA THR A 69 3.65 5.15 -6.24
C THR A 69 2.29 5.09 -5.55
N VAL A 70 1.83 3.90 -5.14
CA VAL A 70 0.58 3.73 -4.38
C VAL A 70 0.58 4.54 -3.09
N VAL A 71 1.69 4.52 -2.34
CA VAL A 71 1.82 5.27 -1.08
C VAL A 71 1.73 6.78 -1.32
N ILE A 72 2.32 7.28 -2.39
CA ILE A 72 2.20 8.70 -2.78
C ILE A 72 0.73 9.03 -3.08
N PHE A 73 0.02 8.19 -3.82
CA PHE A 73 -1.40 8.41 -4.10
C PHE A 73 -2.25 8.40 -2.82
N LEU A 74 -2.02 7.47 -1.90
CA LEU A 74 -2.72 7.42 -0.61
C LEU A 74 -2.48 8.70 0.20
N LEU A 75 -1.23 9.16 0.26
CA LEU A 75 -0.87 10.39 0.97
C LEU A 75 -1.53 11.62 0.35
N VAL A 76 -1.45 11.76 -0.97
CA VAL A 76 -2.05 12.88 -1.70
C VAL A 76 -3.57 12.89 -1.52
N MET A 77 -4.23 11.74 -1.68
CA MET A 77 -5.67 11.63 -1.47
C MET A 77 -6.05 11.97 -0.03
N GLY A 78 -5.32 11.45 0.97
CA GLY A 78 -5.56 11.75 2.38
C GLY A 78 -5.44 13.24 2.72
N VAL A 79 -4.46 13.95 2.14
CA VAL A 79 -4.32 15.40 2.36
C VAL A 79 -5.42 16.20 1.65
N LEU A 80 -5.72 15.87 0.39
CA LEU A 80 -6.77 16.54 -0.39
C LEU A 80 -8.14 16.37 0.25
N SER A 81 -8.46 15.16 0.72
CA SER A 81 -9.71 14.86 1.40
C SER A 81 -9.80 15.52 2.77
N LEU A 82 -8.69 15.59 3.53
CA LEU A 82 -8.67 16.28 4.82
C LEU A 82 -9.00 17.76 4.65
N LYS A 83 -8.43 18.42 3.63
CA LYS A 83 -8.72 19.82 3.33
C LYS A 83 -10.18 20.04 2.98
N LYS A 84 -10.78 19.15 2.17
CA LYS A 84 -12.19 19.25 1.78
C LYS A 84 -13.16 18.92 2.91
N TYR A 85 -12.91 17.85 3.67
CA TYR A 85 -13.76 17.44 4.78
C TYR A 85 -13.66 18.39 5.96
N ASN A 86 -12.59 19.17 6.09
CA ASN A 86 -12.54 20.26 7.06
C ASN A 86 -13.58 21.36 6.80
N ALA A 87 -14.05 21.52 5.56
CA ALA A 87 -15.08 22.49 5.21
C ALA A 87 -16.51 21.93 5.33
N LEU A 88 -16.68 20.65 5.68
CA LEU A 88 -17.95 19.94 5.71
C LEU A 88 -18.19 19.37 7.11
N GLU A 89 -19.23 19.83 7.79
CA GLU A 89 -19.53 19.46 9.20
C GLU A 89 -20.05 18.01 9.33
N ASN A 90 -20.67 17.48 8.27
CA ASN A 90 -21.36 16.17 8.29
C ASN A 90 -20.48 14.97 7.88
N VAL A 91 -19.21 15.19 7.51
CA VAL A 91 -18.34 14.14 6.95
C VAL A 91 -17.27 13.73 7.95
N HIS A 92 -17.10 12.42 8.17
CA HIS A 92 -16.06 11.93 9.06
C HIS A 92 -14.66 12.16 8.47
N LYS A 93 -13.77 12.77 9.26
CA LYS A 93 -12.37 13.04 8.90
C LYS A 93 -11.46 11.82 9.08
N SER A 94 -11.96 10.76 9.73
CA SER A 94 -11.21 9.52 9.99
C SER A 94 -10.60 8.85 8.76
N PRO A 95 -11.25 8.78 7.57
CA PRO A 95 -10.66 8.09 6.41
C PRO A 95 -9.38 8.78 5.92
N SER A 96 -9.39 10.12 5.92
CA SER A 96 -8.25 10.95 5.50
C SER A 96 -7.03 10.74 6.41
N ILE A 97 -7.26 10.71 7.72
CA ILE A 97 -6.19 10.50 8.72
C ILE A 97 -5.62 9.08 8.58
N ILE A 98 -6.48 8.08 8.37
CA ILE A 98 -6.05 6.69 8.16
C ILE A 98 -5.14 6.57 6.93
N PHE A 99 -5.43 7.26 5.83
CA PHE A 99 -4.56 7.27 4.64
C PHE A 99 -3.19 7.89 4.90
N ILE A 100 -3.14 8.98 5.67
CA ILE A 100 -1.87 9.62 6.05
C ILE A 100 -1.05 8.68 6.94
N VAL A 101 -1.67 8.07 7.94
CA VAL A 101 -1.01 7.11 8.85
C VAL A 101 -0.55 5.86 8.11
N ALA A 102 -1.40 5.31 7.23
CA ALA A 102 -1.04 4.17 6.37
C ALA A 102 0.21 4.47 5.53
N SER A 103 0.27 5.67 4.95
CA SER A 103 1.40 6.12 4.14
C SER A 103 2.70 6.25 4.96
N GLY A 104 2.60 6.75 6.20
CA GLY A 104 3.75 6.82 7.12
C GLY A 104 4.26 5.45 7.57
N LEU A 105 3.35 4.53 7.88
CA LEU A 105 3.69 3.17 8.31
C LEU A 105 4.38 2.34 7.23
N PHE A 106 4.19 2.67 5.95
CA PHE A 106 4.83 1.97 4.84
C PHE A 106 6.36 2.00 4.92
N PHE A 107 6.95 3.05 5.48
CA PHE A 107 8.41 3.18 5.59
C PHE A 107 9.00 2.25 6.65
N ILE A 108 8.18 1.72 7.56
CA ILE A 108 8.61 0.74 8.54
C ILE A 108 8.72 -0.63 7.83
N PRO A 109 9.89 -1.29 7.85
CA PRO A 109 10.08 -2.55 7.15
C PRO A 109 9.16 -3.65 7.68
N PHE A 110 8.83 -4.60 6.80
CA PHE A 110 8.04 -5.80 7.09
C PHE A 110 6.62 -5.52 7.60
N ILE A 111 6.46 -5.46 8.92
CA ILE A 111 5.16 -5.33 9.59
C ILE A 111 4.51 -3.99 9.23
N GLY A 112 5.30 -2.92 9.15
CA GLY A 112 4.81 -1.61 8.77
C GLY A 112 4.19 -1.58 7.38
N LYS A 113 4.86 -2.19 6.41
CA LYS A 113 4.37 -2.32 5.03
C LYS A 113 3.08 -3.14 4.91
N LEU A 114 2.95 -4.22 5.68
CA LEU A 114 1.73 -5.04 5.69
C LEU A 114 0.57 -4.31 6.37
N ILE A 115 0.81 -3.71 7.54
CA ILE A 115 -0.19 -2.92 8.27
C ILE A 115 -0.61 -1.68 7.47
N SER A 116 0.32 -1.04 6.77
CA SER A 116 0.05 0.07 5.84
C SER A 116 -0.99 -0.33 4.79
N GLY A 117 -0.82 -1.49 4.15
CA GLY A 117 -1.77 -1.99 3.17
C GLY A 117 -3.16 -2.26 3.76
N ILE A 118 -3.24 -2.86 4.95
CA ILE A 118 -4.51 -3.12 5.64
C ILE A 118 -5.21 -1.81 6.01
N LEU A 119 -4.48 -0.85 6.57
CA LEU A 119 -5.01 0.47 6.91
C LEU A 119 -5.50 1.22 5.67
N ALA A 120 -4.80 1.10 4.54
CA ALA A 120 -5.26 1.67 3.27
C ALA A 120 -6.59 1.05 2.81
N ILE A 121 -6.79 -0.26 2.99
CA ILE A 121 -8.07 -0.91 2.69
C ILE A 121 -9.18 -0.37 3.62
N ILE A 122 -8.93 -0.34 4.93
CA ILE A 122 -9.89 0.17 5.92
C ILE A 122 -10.25 1.62 5.62
N GLY A 123 -9.26 2.47 5.38
CA GLY A 123 -9.47 3.87 4.99
C GLY A 123 -10.29 3.98 3.71
N GLY A 124 -10.03 3.12 2.71
CA GLY A 124 -10.74 3.10 1.44
C GLY A 124 -12.22 2.73 1.61
N VAL A 125 -12.52 1.71 2.41
CA VAL A 125 -13.90 1.34 2.74
C VAL A 125 -14.62 2.47 3.48
N LEU A 126 -13.94 3.14 4.41
CA LEU A 126 -14.53 4.28 5.14
C LEU A 126 -14.76 5.48 4.22
N PHE A 127 -13.91 5.73 3.22
CA PHE A 127 -14.17 6.70 2.16
C PHE A 127 -15.44 6.34 1.40
N LEU A 128 -15.59 5.09 0.98
CA LEU A 128 -16.80 4.67 0.29
C LEU A 128 -18.05 4.78 1.17
N SER A 129 -17.95 4.51 2.47
CA SER A 129 -19.06 4.71 3.40
C SER A 129 -19.48 6.18 3.52
N ASN A 130 -18.53 7.13 3.39
CA ASN A 130 -18.84 8.56 3.39
C ASN A 130 -19.58 9.01 2.11
N LEU A 131 -19.57 8.26 1.01
CA LEU A 131 -20.37 8.60 -0.19
C LEU A 131 -21.85 8.66 0.11
N ASN A 132 -22.36 7.70 0.88
CA ASN A 132 -23.77 7.64 1.26
C ASN A 132 -24.20 8.81 2.17
N ARG A 133 -23.26 9.63 2.64
CA ARG A 133 -23.50 10.80 3.50
C ARG A 133 -23.26 12.11 2.76
N LEU A 134 -22.79 12.03 1.52
CA LEU A 134 -22.59 13.14 0.59
C LEU A 134 -23.73 13.24 -0.43
N GLU A 135 -24.63 12.25 -0.46
CA GLU A 135 -25.97 12.30 -1.08
C GLU A 135 -26.98 12.96 -0.13
#